data_AF-A0A957M886-F1
#
_entry.id   AF-A0A957M886-F1
#
_cell.length_a   1.000
_cell.length_b   1.000
_cell.length_c   1.000
_cell.angle_alpha   90.00
_cell.angle_beta   90.00
_cell.angle_gamma   90.00
#
_symmetry.space_group_name_H-M   'P 1'
#
loop_
_entity.id
_entity.type
_entity.pdbx_description
1 polymer ?
#
loop_
_entity_poly.entity_id
_entity_poly.type
_entity_poly.pdbx_seq_one_letter_code
_entity_poly.pdbx_strand_id
1 'polypeptide(L)'
;DVLHVGDVSLQVTAARIPCSTLAARMGDPMFVKRFRAAERPGVYCRVLRPGAVQAGAAVTLERYAGATISIVEMFRDFYDPRPSAETIRRHLAAPIAARARADVEEKARKG
;
A
#
# COMPACT_ATOMS: atom_id res chain seq x y z
N ASP A 1 4.85 1.29 9.08
CA ASP A 1 5.94 2.23 9.39
C ASP A 1 5.54 3.66 9.19
N VAL A 2 6.24 4.59 9.84
CA VAL A 2 6.09 6.04 9.68
C VAL A 2 7.38 6.60 9.09
N LEU A 3 7.25 7.41 8.05
CA LEU A 3 8.32 8.17 7.44
C LEU A 3 8.28 9.59 7.98
N HIS A 4 9.42 10.10 8.43
CA HIS A 4 9.55 11.47 8.90
C HIS A 4 10.38 12.29 7.91
N VAL A 5 9.88 13.48 7.58
CA VAL A 5 10.52 14.46 6.69
C VAL A 5 10.41 15.83 7.36
N GLY A 6 11.44 16.21 8.12
CA GLY A 6 11.34 17.36 9.02
C GLY A 6 10.19 17.17 10.03
N ASP A 7 9.26 18.13 10.07
CA ASP A 7 8.06 18.05 10.91
C ASP A 7 6.91 17.21 10.32
N VAL A 8 7.03 16.75 9.07
CA VAL A 8 5.99 15.95 8.40
C VAL A 8 6.15 14.48 8.76
N SER A 9 5.04 13.85 9.18
CA SER A 9 4.99 12.42 9.46
C SER A 9 3.97 11.73 8.56
N LEU A 10 4.42 10.72 7.80
CA LEU A 10 3.64 9.98 6.82
C LEU A 10 3.61 8.50 7.19
N GLN A 11 2.45 7.94 7.49
CA GLN A 11 2.33 6.51 7.76
C GLN A 11 2.10 5.75 6.46
N VAL A 12 2.91 4.72 6.20
CA VAL A 12 2.72 3.79 5.07
C VAL A 12 1.46 2.95 5.29
N THR A 13 0.59 2.88 4.29
CA THR A 13 -0.77 2.31 4.45
C THR A 13 -1.25 1.39 3.35
N ALA A 14 -0.69 1.49 2.14
CA ALA A 14 -1.13 0.66 1.03
C ALA A 14 -0.05 0.50 -0.04
N ALA A 15 -0.08 -0.63 -0.75
CA ALA A 15 0.62 -0.79 -2.02
C ALA A 15 -0.08 0.02 -3.13
N ARG A 16 0.68 0.49 -4.11
CA ARG A 16 0.09 1.04 -5.34
C ARG A 16 -0.39 -0.11 -6.24
N ILE A 17 -1.67 -0.09 -6.58
CA ILE A 17 -2.21 -0.97 -7.63
C ILE A 17 -2.16 -0.23 -8.98
N PRO A 18 -1.53 -0.80 -10.02
CA PRO A 18 -1.48 -0.17 -11.34
C PRO A 18 -2.88 -0.07 -11.98
N CYS A 19 -3.14 1.03 -12.68
CA CYS A 19 -4.41 1.30 -13.38
C CYS A 19 -4.19 1.61 -14.86
N SER A 20 -5.29 1.67 -15.63
CA SER A 20 -5.26 2.00 -17.07
C SER A 20 -4.67 3.38 -17.35
N THR A 21 -4.91 4.38 -16.50
CA THR A 21 -4.30 5.72 -16.62
C THR A 21 -2.78 5.66 -16.55
N LEU A 22 -2.23 4.81 -15.67
CA LEU A 22 -0.78 4.62 -15.60
C LEU A 22 -0.26 3.96 -16.89
N ALA A 23 -0.95 2.94 -17.42
CA ALA A 23 -0.56 2.33 -18.68
C ALA A 23 -0.56 3.31 -19.86
N ALA A 24 -1.60 4.16 -19.96
CA ALA A 24 -1.68 5.22 -20.96
C ALA A 24 -0.53 6.22 -20.83
N ARG A 25 -0.19 6.64 -19.60
CA ARG A 25 0.94 7.55 -19.34
C ARG A 25 2.29 6.97 -19.75
N MET A 26 2.45 5.66 -19.66
CA MET A 26 3.65 4.93 -20.05
C MET A 26 3.69 4.59 -21.54
N GLY A 27 2.61 4.84 -22.29
CA GLY A 27 2.53 4.52 -23.71
C GLY A 27 2.54 3.03 -24.01
N ASP A 28 2.13 2.21 -23.04
CA ASP A 28 2.29 0.75 -23.10
C ASP A 28 1.03 0.01 -22.59
N PRO A 29 0.25 -0.63 -23.49
CA PRO A 29 -0.94 -1.39 -23.12
C PRO A 29 -0.68 -2.58 -22.19
N MET A 30 0.53 -3.13 -22.20
CA MET A 30 0.94 -4.26 -21.37
C MET A 30 1.59 -3.81 -20.05
N PHE A 31 1.66 -2.50 -19.79
CA PHE A 31 2.34 -1.97 -18.62
C PHE A 31 1.75 -2.46 -17.31
N VAL A 32 0.41 -2.61 -17.19
CA VAL A 32 -0.22 -3.15 -15.97
C VAL A 32 0.28 -4.57 -15.67
N LYS A 33 0.40 -5.42 -16.70
CA LYS A 33 0.90 -6.79 -16.55
C LYS A 33 2.39 -6.80 -16.18
N ARG A 34 3.20 -5.95 -16.82
CA ARG A 34 4.62 -5.80 -16.48
C ARG A 34 4.84 -5.27 -15.07
N PHE A 35 4.09 -4.26 -14.67
CA PHE A 35 4.13 -3.68 -13.32
C PHE A 35 3.77 -4.73 -12.27
N ARG A 36 2.73 -5.53 -12.53
CA ARG A 36 2.35 -6.65 -11.66
C ARG A 36 3.44 -7.71 -11.57
N ALA A 37 4.04 -8.10 -12.69
CA ALA A 37 5.13 -9.07 -12.71
C ALA A 37 6.39 -8.56 -12.01
N ALA A 38 6.65 -7.25 -12.04
CA ALA A 38 7.83 -6.65 -11.42
C ALA A 38 7.73 -6.56 -9.89
N GLU A 39 6.54 -6.59 -9.30
CA GLU A 39 6.30 -6.50 -7.85
C GLU A 39 7.01 -5.34 -7.15
N ARG A 40 7.15 -4.21 -7.85
CA ARG A 40 7.73 -2.96 -7.33
C ARG A 40 6.69 -1.85 -7.27
N PRO A 41 5.62 -1.99 -6.48
CA PRO A 41 4.48 -1.08 -6.52
C PRO A 41 4.81 0.31 -5.97
N GLY A 42 5.77 0.43 -5.06
CA GLY A 42 5.87 1.59 -4.19
C GLY A 42 4.70 1.63 -3.20
N VAL A 43 4.54 2.77 -2.52
CA VAL A 43 3.64 2.88 -1.36
C VAL A 43 2.78 4.15 -1.41
N TYR A 44 1.60 4.04 -0.81
CA TYR A 44 0.80 5.19 -0.41
C TYR A 44 0.89 5.40 1.11
N CYS A 45 0.94 6.67 1.50
CA CYS A 45 0.94 7.08 2.89
C CYS A 45 -0.29 7.93 3.23
N ARG A 46 -0.79 7.79 4.46
CA ARG A 46 -1.66 8.80 5.08
C ARG A 46 -0.80 9.83 5.81
N VAL A 47 -1.25 11.08 5.84
CA VAL A 47 -0.59 12.15 6.59
C VAL A 47 -1.00 12.04 8.06
N LEU A 48 -0.03 11.87 8.96
CA LEU A 48 -0.25 11.93 10.41
C LEU A 48 -0.04 13.35 10.93
N ARG A 49 1.04 14.01 10.48
CA ARG A 49 1.34 15.40 10.79
C ARG A 49 1.61 16.16 9.48
N PRO A 50 0.79 17.15 9.11
CA PRO A 50 1.01 17.96 7.92
C PRO A 50 2.14 18.97 8.15
N GLY A 51 2.69 19.47 7.04
CA GLY A 51 3.77 20.47 7.04
C GLY A 51 4.35 20.65 5.65
N ALA A 52 5.46 21.38 5.56
CA ALA A 52 6.16 21.61 4.31
C ALA A 52 7.23 20.53 4.05
N VAL A 53 7.33 20.08 2.81
CA VAL A 53 8.43 19.22 2.33
C VAL A 53 9.15 19.93 1.19
N GLN A 54 10.46 19.71 1.10
CA GLN A 54 11.31 20.23 0.03
C GLN A 54 12.08 19.10 -0.63
N ALA A 55 12.39 19.27 -1.92
CA ALA A 55 13.23 18.30 -2.63
C ALA A 55 14.61 18.19 -1.96
N GLY A 56 15.11 16.96 -1.82
CA GLY A 56 16.37 16.68 -1.14
C GLY A 56 16.27 16.61 0.39
N ALA A 57 15.10 16.83 0.99
CA ALA A 57 14.92 16.62 2.42
C ALA A 57 15.21 15.17 2.83
N ALA A 58 15.94 15.00 3.93
CA ALA A 58 16.21 13.69 4.49
C ALA A 58 14.93 13.01 4.96
N VAL A 59 14.87 11.68 4.78
CA VAL A 59 13.77 10.84 5.24
C VAL A 59 14.31 9.87 6.27
N THR A 60 13.70 9.82 7.45
CA THR A 60 13.98 8.79 8.46
C THR A 60 12.79 7.85 8.60
N LEU A 61 13.07 6.60 8.99
CA LEU A 61 12.07 5.55 9.14
C LEU A 61 11.90 5.22 10.61
N GLU A 62 10.66 5.31 11.08
CA GLU A 62 10.22 4.76 12.35
C GLU A 62 9.42 3.48 12.08
N ARG A 63 9.89 2.35 12.62
CA ARG A 63 9.21 1.06 12.46
C ARG A 63 7.96 1.02 13.32
N TYR A 64 6.86 0.56 12.72
CA TYR A 64 5.64 0.33 13.48
C TYR A 64 5.75 -0.96 14.30
N ALA A 65 5.47 -0.88 15.60
CA ALA A 65 5.64 -2.00 16.53
C ALA A 65 4.42 -2.97 16.60
N GLY A 66 3.26 -2.56 16.06
CA GLY A 66 2.05 -3.39 16.07
C GLY A 66 2.02 -4.45 14.96
N ALA A 67 0.85 -5.05 14.76
CA ALA A 67 0.64 -6.01 13.68
C ALA A 67 0.88 -5.36 12.31
N THR A 68 1.63 -6.06 11.46
CA THR A 68 2.03 -5.57 10.13
C THR A 68 1.84 -6.63 9.06
N ILE A 69 1.77 -6.14 7.82
CA ILE A 69 1.96 -6.90 6.59
C ILE A 69 2.92 -6.10 5.71
N SER A 70 3.74 -6.77 4.91
CA SER A 70 4.60 -6.09 3.96
C SER A 70 3.80 -5.56 2.77
N ILE A 71 4.37 -4.57 2.09
CA ILE A 71 3.78 -3.98 0.90
C ILE A 71 3.69 -4.98 -0.25
N VAL A 72 4.66 -5.88 -0.38
CA VAL A 72 4.66 -6.92 -1.42
C VAL A 72 3.62 -7.99 -1.11
N GLU A 73 3.47 -8.40 0.15
CA GLU A 73 2.36 -9.29 0.57
C GLU A 73 1.01 -8.64 0.25
N MET A 74 0.79 -7.40 0.67
CA MET A 74 -0.46 -6.68 0.37
C MET A 74 -0.73 -6.60 -1.14
N PHE A 75 0.31 -6.32 -1.93
CA PHE A 75 0.19 -6.23 -3.38
C PHE A 75 -0.23 -7.57 -4.02
N ARG A 76 0.37 -8.69 -3.57
CA ARG A 76 0.02 -10.02 -4.04
C ARG A 76 -1.41 -10.40 -3.66
N ASP A 77 -1.76 -10.20 -2.39
CA ASP A 77 -3.08 -10.54 -1.82
C ASP A 77 -4.22 -9.73 -2.43
N PHE A 78 -3.94 -8.51 -2.92
CA PHE A 78 -4.92 -7.74 -3.67
C PHE A 78 -5.48 -8.53 -4.86
N TYR A 79 -4.63 -9.28 -5.56
CA TYR A 79 -5.00 -10.08 -6.72
C TYR A 79 -5.51 -11.48 -6.40
N ASP A 80 -5.54 -11.88 -5.13
CA ASP A 80 -6.19 -13.11 -4.72
C ASP A 80 -7.70 -12.88 -4.54
N PRO A 81 -8.57 -13.50 -5.36
CA PRO A 81 -10.01 -13.36 -5.20
C PRO A 81 -10.57 -14.09 -3.97
N ARG A 82 -9.83 -15.02 -3.36
CA ARG A 82 -10.28 -15.87 -2.25
C ARG A 82 -9.17 -15.99 -1.18
N PRO A 83 -8.84 -14.90 -0.49
CA PRO A 83 -7.83 -14.91 0.55
C PRO A 83 -8.24 -15.84 1.70
N SER A 84 -7.25 -16.47 2.33
CA SER A 84 -7.48 -17.28 3.52
C SER A 84 -8.01 -16.44 4.70
N ALA A 85 -8.68 -17.09 5.66
CA ALA A 85 -9.09 -16.43 6.91
C ALA A 85 -7.90 -15.82 7.67
N GLU A 86 -6.72 -16.45 7.59
CA GLU A 86 -5.49 -15.90 8.16
C GLU A 86 -5.05 -14.61 7.46
N THR A 87 -5.05 -14.59 6.14
CA THR A 87 -4.72 -13.40 5.34
C THR A 87 -5.65 -12.24 5.70
N ILE A 88 -6.97 -12.49 5.72
CA ILE A 88 -7.97 -11.49 6.13
C ILE A 88 -7.64 -10.94 7.53
N ARG A 89 -7.46 -11.82 8.51
CA ARG A 89 -7.15 -11.42 9.90
C ARG A 89 -5.88 -10.56 9.98
N ARG A 90 -4.81 -10.93 9.28
CA ARG A 90 -3.54 -10.18 9.28
C ARG A 90 -3.69 -8.79 8.67
N HIS A 91 -4.41 -8.67 7.54
CA HIS A 91 -4.68 -7.38 6.91
C HIS A 91 -5.53 -6.48 7.82
N LEU A 92 -6.58 -7.01 8.44
CA LEU A 92 -7.46 -6.22 9.32
C LEU A 92 -6.78 -5.80 10.63
N ALA A 93 -5.78 -6.54 11.09
CA ALA A 93 -4.96 -6.17 12.26
C ALA A 93 -3.92 -5.09 11.96
N ALA A 94 -3.53 -4.90 10.69
CA ALA A 94 -2.55 -3.90 10.28
C ALA A 94 -3.19 -2.51 10.06
N PRO A 95 -2.42 -1.41 10.19
CA PRO A 95 -2.91 -0.04 10.00
C PRO A 95 -3.09 0.35 8.50
N ILE A 96 -3.76 -0.51 7.73
CA ILE A 96 -3.96 -0.37 6.29
C ILE A 96 -4.92 0.79 5.94
N ALA A 97 -4.83 1.30 4.71
CA ALA A 97 -5.71 2.35 4.22
C ALA A 97 -7.19 1.93 4.26
N ALA A 98 -8.11 2.89 4.47
CA ALA A 98 -9.54 2.62 4.57
C ALA A 98 -10.10 1.86 3.35
N ARG A 99 -9.63 2.20 2.13
CA ARG A 99 -10.00 1.49 0.91
C ARG A 99 -9.55 0.02 0.92
N ALA A 100 -8.28 -0.22 1.26
CA ALA A 100 -7.76 -1.58 1.34
C ALA A 100 -8.50 -2.41 2.41
N ARG A 101 -8.86 -1.79 3.54
CA ARG A 101 -9.68 -2.42 4.57
C ARG A 101 -11.06 -2.82 4.05
N ALA A 102 -11.75 -1.91 3.36
CA ALA A 102 -13.07 -2.19 2.78
C ALA A 102 -13.01 -3.36 1.77
N ASP A 103 -11.98 -3.40 0.92
CA ASP A 103 -11.78 -4.49 -0.04
C ASP A 103 -11.57 -5.85 0.68
N VAL A 104 -10.79 -5.87 1.76
CA VAL A 104 -10.55 -7.10 2.55
C VAL A 104 -11.81 -7.55 3.30
N GLU A 105 -12.56 -6.62 3.88
CA GLU A 105 -13.84 -6.90 4.54
C GLU A 105 -14.89 -7.43 3.56
N GLU A 106 -14.89 -6.92 2.32
CA GLU A 106 -15.76 -7.46 1.27
C GLU A 106 -15.39 -8.89 0.90
N LYS A 107 -14.09 -9.20 0.74
CA LYS A 107 -13.63 -10.57 0.51
C LYS A 107 -14.01 -11.50 1.67
N ALA A 108 -13.91 -11.02 2.91
CA ALA A 108 -14.28 -11.78 4.11
C ALA A 108 -15.77 -12.12 4.19
N ARG A 109 -16.66 -11.30 3.60
CA ARG A 109 -18.10 -11.60 3.54
C ARG A 109 -18.47 -12.60 2.45
N LYS A 110 -17.62 -12.78 1.44
CA LYS A 110 -17.87 -13.61 0.26
C LYS A 110 -17.26 -15.01 0.34
N GLY A 111 -16.28 -15.21 1.21
CA GLY A 111 -15.66 -16.51 1.51
C GLY A 111 -16.41 -17.23 2.62
#